data_AF-A0A1G6J5G6-F1
#
_entry.id   AF-A0A1G6J5G6-F1
#
_cell.length_a   1.000
_cell.length_b   1.000
_cell.length_c   1.000
_cell.angle_alpha   90.00
_cell.angle_beta   90.00
_cell.angle_gamma   90.00
#
_symmetry.space_group_name_H-M   'P 1'
#
loop_
_entity.id
_entity.type
_entity.pdbx_description
1 polymer ?
#
loop_
_entity_poly.entity_id
_entity_poly.type
_entity_poly.pdbx_seq_one_letter_code
_entity_poly.pdbx_strand_id
1 'polypeptide(L)'
;MKSIKNVILLVVYFIFLSGCNQENESEVQEYIKEKHGIDIVVTDWSSINENNGGNTYHTVQEKNNKNFKFRVKVQGLLYSYIVGDEYKYGKKTYEAYQKFQPTLEEMKKLGYVENENENVLQYMLDNQNPEEGSPTDELLLTLQMSNEIDFSQLDSVELDRLYALFQLIQKNNKKITELEIKDHTGKSLGGPFKNVQRVTTKEELLQTMKSTMKDPINEYWKNWIRTQTKVEEKLHEMQNDRFSIEGITYSSSDDEKYRKYIVTLVINTTNTIFENNPPLIEDLIKVTTILKEELNTKNFDINLKNKSGTRNTNWLSSKEIKEANNIEDLVNEKYPAN
;
A
#
# COMPACT_ATOMS: atom_id res chain seq x y z
N MET A 1 -34.08 -50.61 -2.66
CA MET A 1 -34.53 -49.20 -2.71
C MET A 1 -34.81 -48.57 -1.33
N LYS A 2 -35.28 -49.29 -0.30
CA LYS A 2 -35.48 -48.72 1.06
C LYS A 2 -34.17 -48.37 1.79
N SER A 3 -33.10 -49.14 1.62
CA SER A 3 -31.81 -48.87 2.29
C SER A 3 -31.08 -47.64 1.74
N ILE A 4 -31.11 -47.42 0.43
CA ILE A 4 -30.47 -46.27 -0.23
C ILE A 4 -31.17 -44.94 0.16
N LYS A 5 -32.50 -44.95 0.31
CA LYS A 5 -33.24 -43.78 0.84
C LYS A 5 -32.82 -43.43 2.26
N ASN A 6 -32.56 -44.42 3.11
CA ASN A 6 -32.12 -44.17 4.50
C ASN A 6 -30.69 -43.64 4.56
N VAL A 7 -29.78 -44.08 3.67
CA VAL A 7 -28.41 -43.57 3.60
C VAL A 7 -28.36 -42.14 3.07
N ILE A 8 -29.15 -41.83 2.03
CA ILE A 8 -29.26 -40.46 1.50
C ILE A 8 -29.88 -39.53 2.55
N LEU A 9 -30.88 -39.99 3.31
CA LEU A 9 -31.47 -39.20 4.39
C LEU A 9 -30.46 -38.91 5.50
N LEU A 10 -29.62 -39.89 5.87
CA LEU A 10 -28.57 -39.73 6.88
C LEU A 10 -27.46 -38.78 6.45
N VAL A 11 -27.04 -38.85 5.18
CA VAL A 11 -26.04 -37.94 4.59
C VAL A 11 -26.61 -36.53 4.48
N VAL A 12 -27.88 -36.37 4.08
CA VAL A 12 -28.56 -35.07 4.04
C VAL A 12 -28.75 -34.50 5.45
N TYR A 13 -29.09 -35.33 6.45
CA TYR A 13 -29.18 -34.88 7.85
C TYR A 13 -27.83 -34.41 8.41
N PHE A 14 -26.73 -35.09 8.06
CA PHE A 14 -25.38 -34.67 8.43
C PHE A 14 -24.97 -33.34 7.75
N ILE A 15 -25.37 -33.12 6.50
CA ILE A 15 -25.10 -31.88 5.75
C ILE A 15 -25.96 -30.71 6.27
N PHE A 16 -27.19 -30.96 6.74
CA PHE A 16 -28.03 -29.92 7.34
C PHE A 16 -27.62 -29.58 8.79
N LEU A 17 -27.08 -30.54 9.55
CA LEU A 17 -26.54 -30.27 10.90
C LEU A 17 -25.18 -29.55 10.88
N SER A 18 -24.41 -29.68 9.80
CA SER A 18 -23.14 -28.95 9.63
C SER A 18 -23.33 -27.53 9.05
N GLY A 19 -24.58 -27.11 8.81
CA GLY A 19 -24.92 -25.86 8.13
C GLY A 19 -25.26 -24.66 9.02
N CYS A 20 -25.12 -24.73 10.34
CA CYS A 20 -25.41 -23.60 11.24
C CYS A 20 -24.15 -23.13 11.99
N ASN A 21 -23.34 -22.27 11.36
CA ASN A 21 -22.26 -21.52 12.04
C ASN A 21 -22.76 -20.59 13.19
N GLN A 22 -24.07 -20.51 13.43
CA GLN A 22 -24.68 -19.71 14.51
C GLN A 22 -24.55 -20.34 15.91
N GLU A 23 -24.42 -21.67 16.02
CA GLU A 23 -24.35 -22.34 17.33
C GLU A 23 -23.05 -21.98 18.08
N ASN A 24 -21.93 -21.86 17.36
CA ASN A 24 -20.64 -21.56 17.98
C ASN A 24 -20.44 -20.09 18.38
N GLU A 25 -21.07 -19.12 17.70
CA GLU A 25 -20.93 -17.70 18.07
C GLU A 25 -21.58 -17.39 19.42
N SER A 26 -22.78 -17.95 19.64
CA SER A 26 -23.52 -17.79 20.89
C SER A 26 -22.75 -18.40 22.07
N GLU A 27 -22.10 -19.56 21.87
CA GLU A 27 -21.24 -20.18 22.87
C GLU A 27 -20.03 -19.31 23.24
N VAL A 28 -19.38 -18.67 22.27
CA VAL A 28 -18.27 -17.74 22.53
C VAL A 28 -18.75 -16.51 23.31
N GLN A 29 -19.91 -15.95 22.93
CA GLN A 29 -20.51 -14.82 23.63
C GLN A 29 -20.87 -15.17 25.08
N GLU A 30 -21.53 -16.31 25.30
CA GLU A 30 -21.91 -16.81 26.63
C GLU A 30 -20.68 -17.09 27.49
N TYR A 31 -19.69 -17.81 26.97
CA TYR A 31 -18.44 -18.08 27.67
C TYR A 31 -17.74 -16.81 28.17
N ILE A 32 -17.62 -15.79 27.31
CA ILE A 32 -16.99 -14.53 27.69
C ILE A 32 -17.85 -13.77 28.70
N LYS A 33 -19.18 -13.77 28.54
CA LYS A 33 -20.11 -13.13 29.47
C LYS A 33 -20.02 -13.76 30.86
N GLU A 34 -20.04 -15.08 30.95
CA GLU A 34 -19.95 -15.81 32.21
C GLU A 34 -18.59 -15.63 32.89
N LYS A 35 -17.50 -15.73 32.11
CA LYS A 35 -16.13 -15.71 32.66
C LYS A 35 -15.65 -14.31 33.03
N HIS A 36 -15.99 -13.31 32.21
CA HIS A 36 -15.41 -11.95 32.31
C HIS A 36 -16.46 -10.85 32.55
N GLY A 37 -17.75 -11.16 32.47
CA GLY A 37 -18.84 -10.22 32.76
C GLY A 37 -19.15 -9.21 31.65
N ILE A 38 -18.49 -9.31 30.48
CA ILE A 38 -18.65 -8.36 29.36
C ILE A 38 -19.47 -8.97 28.22
N ASP A 39 -20.19 -8.12 27.51
CA ASP A 39 -20.87 -8.50 26.26
C ASP A 39 -19.93 -8.25 25.08
N ILE A 40 -19.80 -9.22 24.19
CA ILE A 40 -18.92 -9.14 23.01
C ILE A 40 -19.69 -9.33 21.71
N VAL A 41 -19.04 -8.96 20.62
CA VAL A 41 -19.37 -9.35 19.25
C VAL A 41 -18.17 -10.08 18.64
N VAL A 42 -18.42 -11.08 17.80
CA VAL A 42 -17.33 -11.74 17.07
C VAL A 42 -17.08 -10.97 15.78
N THR A 43 -15.87 -10.41 15.66
CA THR A 43 -15.48 -9.53 14.55
C THR A 43 -14.79 -10.28 13.42
N ASP A 44 -14.18 -11.43 13.73
CA ASP A 44 -13.60 -12.32 12.73
C ASP A 44 -13.74 -13.78 13.18
N TRP A 45 -14.26 -14.60 12.27
CA TRP A 45 -14.46 -16.03 12.46
C TRP A 45 -13.45 -16.78 11.60
N SER A 46 -12.25 -17.01 12.14
CA SER A 46 -11.22 -17.77 11.44
C SER A 46 -11.69 -19.20 11.14
N SER A 47 -11.27 -19.71 9.98
CA SER A 47 -11.58 -21.07 9.56
C SER A 47 -10.91 -22.11 10.47
N ILE A 48 -11.52 -23.29 10.58
CA ILE A 48 -10.93 -24.41 11.33
C ILE A 48 -9.79 -25.00 10.50
N ASN A 49 -8.57 -25.00 11.04
CA ASN A 49 -7.42 -25.58 10.36
C ASN A 49 -7.37 -27.11 10.58
N GLU A 50 -7.74 -27.87 9.55
CA GLU A 50 -7.78 -29.33 9.60
C GLU A 50 -6.40 -29.97 9.82
N ASN A 51 -5.32 -29.31 9.38
CA ASN A 51 -3.95 -29.82 9.48
C ASN A 51 -3.34 -29.68 10.88
N ASN A 52 -4.00 -28.95 11.80
CA ASN A 52 -3.53 -28.76 13.18
C ASN A 52 -4.59 -29.19 14.21
N GLY A 53 -5.34 -30.25 13.93
CA GLY A 53 -6.35 -30.77 14.85
C GLY A 53 -7.52 -29.81 15.09
N GLY A 54 -7.76 -28.88 14.17
CA GLY A 54 -8.84 -27.89 14.25
C GLY A 54 -8.57 -26.74 15.22
N ASN A 55 -7.31 -26.43 15.53
CA ASN A 55 -6.95 -25.26 16.32
C ASN A 55 -7.21 -23.97 15.51
N THR A 56 -7.94 -23.02 16.10
CA THR A 56 -8.21 -21.72 15.49
C THR A 56 -8.44 -20.64 16.55
N TYR A 57 -8.46 -19.38 16.12
CA TYR A 57 -8.74 -18.23 16.99
C TYR A 57 -9.86 -17.39 16.38
N HIS A 58 -10.88 -17.08 17.17
CA HIS A 58 -11.89 -16.08 16.79
C HIS A 58 -11.55 -14.75 17.42
N THR A 59 -11.67 -13.67 16.64
CA THR A 59 -11.38 -12.34 17.15
C THR A 59 -12.66 -11.70 17.66
N VAL A 60 -12.67 -11.36 18.95
CA VAL A 60 -13.84 -10.79 19.64
C VAL A 60 -13.56 -9.36 20.07
N GLN A 61 -14.63 -8.60 20.19
CA GLN A 61 -14.59 -7.21 20.60
C GLN A 61 -15.72 -6.93 21.59
N GLU A 62 -15.44 -6.13 22.63
CA GLU A 62 -16.49 -5.66 23.52
C GLU A 62 -17.55 -4.85 22.75
N LYS A 63 -18.82 -5.14 23.05
CA LYS A 63 -19.95 -4.50 22.40
C LYS A 63 -19.89 -2.98 22.62
N ASN A 64 -19.97 -2.22 21.53
CA ASN A 64 -19.86 -0.76 21.51
C ASN A 64 -18.48 -0.21 21.95
N ASN A 65 -17.44 -1.04 22.02
CA ASN A 65 -16.08 -0.59 22.32
C ASN A 65 -15.06 -1.24 21.37
N LYS A 66 -14.76 -0.54 20.27
CA LYS A 66 -13.78 -1.01 19.27
C LYS A 66 -12.37 -1.21 19.80
N ASN A 67 -12.00 -0.51 20.86
CA ASN A 67 -10.64 -0.50 21.40
C ASN A 67 -10.39 -1.63 22.42
N PHE A 68 -11.42 -2.40 22.77
CA PHE A 68 -11.25 -3.60 23.59
C PHE A 68 -11.51 -4.85 22.72
N LYS A 69 -10.41 -5.37 22.17
CA LYS A 69 -10.38 -6.50 21.24
C LYS A 69 -9.38 -7.55 21.72
N PHE A 70 -9.73 -8.82 21.58
CA PHE A 70 -8.86 -9.96 21.91
C PHE A 70 -9.30 -11.22 21.17
N ARG A 71 -8.54 -12.31 21.30
CA ARG A 71 -8.86 -13.58 20.65
C ARG A 71 -9.36 -14.62 21.63
N VAL A 72 -10.27 -15.47 21.16
CA VAL A 72 -10.74 -16.67 21.84
C VAL A 72 -10.21 -17.87 21.09
N LYS A 73 -9.50 -18.74 21.80
CA LYS A 73 -8.90 -19.94 21.24
C LYS A 73 -9.91 -21.07 21.27
N VAL A 74 -10.08 -21.71 20.12
CA VAL A 74 -11.03 -22.80 19.89
C VAL A 74 -10.31 -23.98 19.28
N GLN A 75 -10.71 -25.20 19.66
CA GLN A 75 -10.09 -26.43 19.17
C GLN A 75 -11.16 -27.45 18.80
N GLY A 76 -10.96 -28.13 17.66
CA GLY A 76 -11.75 -29.30 17.25
C GLY A 76 -12.09 -29.31 15.75
N LEU A 77 -12.14 -30.51 15.17
CA LEU A 77 -12.35 -30.73 13.73
C LEU A 77 -13.83 -30.88 13.33
N LEU A 78 -14.61 -31.63 14.12
CA LEU A 78 -16.04 -31.92 13.86
C LEU A 78 -16.97 -31.21 14.85
N TYR A 79 -16.48 -31.01 16.08
CA TYR A 79 -17.12 -30.22 17.12
C TYR A 79 -16.00 -29.39 17.77
N SER A 80 -16.15 -28.09 17.70
CA SER A 80 -15.21 -27.13 18.25
C SER A 80 -15.56 -26.77 19.69
N TYR A 81 -14.58 -26.62 20.57
CA TYR A 81 -14.79 -26.16 21.95
C TYR A 81 -13.76 -25.10 22.34
N ILE A 82 -14.15 -24.23 23.26
CA ILE A 82 -13.30 -23.14 23.75
C ILE A 82 -12.24 -23.71 24.69
N VAL A 83 -10.97 -23.41 24.40
CA VAL A 83 -9.82 -23.87 25.21
C VAL A 83 -9.18 -22.73 26.00
N GLY A 84 -9.48 -21.48 25.67
CA GLY A 84 -8.96 -20.32 26.38
C GLY A 84 -9.23 -19.01 25.65
N ASP A 85 -8.74 -17.93 26.22
CA ASP A 85 -8.92 -16.59 25.69
C ASP A 85 -7.76 -15.68 26.07
N GLU A 86 -7.60 -14.61 25.29
CA GLU A 86 -6.54 -13.62 25.44
C GLU A 86 -7.05 -12.35 26.14
N TYR A 87 -8.14 -12.45 26.91
CA TYR A 87 -8.80 -11.30 27.57
C TYR A 87 -7.81 -10.44 28.37
N LYS A 88 -6.88 -11.08 29.09
CA LYS A 88 -5.85 -10.37 29.87
C LYS A 88 -4.99 -9.44 29.00
N TYR A 89 -4.68 -9.83 27.77
CA TYR A 89 -3.91 -9.02 26.82
C TYR A 89 -4.78 -7.90 26.24
N GLY A 90 -6.01 -8.22 25.81
CA GLY A 90 -6.97 -7.21 25.36
C GLY A 90 -7.22 -6.13 26.41
N LYS A 91 -7.40 -6.53 27.67
CA LYS A 91 -7.62 -5.61 28.79
C LYS A 91 -6.41 -4.69 29.02
N LYS A 92 -5.19 -5.25 29.05
CA LYS A 92 -3.96 -4.47 29.16
C LYS A 92 -3.80 -3.47 28.01
N THR A 93 -4.13 -3.88 26.79
CA THR A 93 -4.09 -3.02 25.60
C THR A 93 -5.12 -1.90 25.69
N TYR A 94 -6.33 -2.20 26.14
CA TYR A 94 -7.37 -1.19 26.37
C TYR A 94 -6.99 -0.18 27.47
N GLU A 95 -6.43 -0.65 28.58
CA GLU A 95 -5.88 0.22 29.64
C GLU A 95 -4.72 1.09 29.13
N ALA A 96 -3.88 0.55 28.23
CA ALA A 96 -2.83 1.32 27.58
C ALA A 96 -3.42 2.38 26.64
N TYR A 97 -4.47 2.05 25.88
CA TYR A 97 -5.20 2.99 25.02
C TYR A 97 -5.78 4.15 25.84
N GLN A 98 -6.47 3.87 26.95
CA GLN A 98 -7.03 4.90 27.83
C GLN A 98 -5.97 5.89 28.31
N LYS A 99 -4.78 5.38 28.70
CA LYS A 99 -3.64 6.23 29.10
C LYS A 99 -3.02 7.00 27.93
N PHE A 100 -3.16 6.49 26.71
CA PHE A 100 -2.60 7.08 25.50
C PHE A 100 -3.49 8.16 24.88
N GLN A 101 -4.77 8.25 25.27
CA GLN A 101 -5.73 9.23 24.74
C GLN A 101 -5.22 10.69 24.71
N PRO A 102 -4.55 11.23 25.74
CA PRO A 102 -4.01 12.60 25.67
C PRO A 102 -2.97 12.76 24.56
N THR A 103 -2.18 11.71 24.27
CA THR A 103 -1.21 11.73 23.17
C THR A 103 -1.92 11.69 21.83
N LEU A 104 -3.03 10.96 21.69
CA LEU A 104 -3.83 10.96 20.46
C LEU A 104 -4.36 12.36 20.13
N GLU A 105 -4.76 13.15 21.12
CA GLU A 105 -5.14 14.56 20.89
C GLU A 105 -3.99 15.44 20.38
N GLU A 106 -2.75 15.14 20.77
CA GLU A 106 -1.57 15.79 20.19
C GLU A 106 -1.31 15.33 18.75
N MET A 107 -1.51 14.05 18.45
CA MET A 107 -1.37 13.49 17.10
C MET A 107 -2.38 14.08 16.11
N LYS A 108 -3.59 14.43 16.57
CA LYS A 108 -4.59 15.14 15.75
C LYS A 108 -4.07 16.47 15.22
N LYS A 109 -3.23 17.18 15.98
CA LYS A 109 -2.61 18.45 15.55
C LYS A 109 -1.59 18.23 14.43
N LEU A 110 -0.98 17.05 14.38
CA LEU A 110 -0.13 16.61 13.27
C LEU A 110 -0.97 16.08 12.09
N GLY A 111 -2.30 16.09 12.19
CA GLY A 111 -3.19 15.60 11.16
C GLY A 111 -3.38 14.08 11.16
N TYR A 112 -3.07 13.38 12.24
CA TYR A 112 -3.35 11.96 12.41
C TYR A 112 -4.49 11.75 13.42
N VAL A 113 -5.55 11.06 13.00
CA VAL A 113 -6.77 10.82 13.76
C VAL A 113 -6.99 9.33 13.99
N GLU A 114 -7.87 8.98 14.92
CA GLU A 114 -8.32 7.60 15.10
C GLU A 114 -9.17 7.18 13.89
N ASN A 115 -8.94 5.97 13.35
CA ASN A 115 -9.84 5.40 12.35
C ASN A 115 -11.16 4.99 13.03
N GLU A 116 -12.31 5.33 12.45
CA GLU A 116 -13.62 5.08 13.09
C GLU A 116 -13.91 3.60 13.36
N ASN A 117 -13.52 2.72 12.44
CA ASN A 117 -13.94 1.32 12.41
C ASN A 117 -12.89 0.35 12.98
N GLU A 118 -11.70 0.85 13.32
CA GLU A 118 -10.60 0.01 13.80
C GLU A 118 -10.14 0.41 15.20
N ASN A 119 -9.54 -0.55 15.86
CA ASN A 119 -8.91 -0.35 17.15
C ASN A 119 -7.62 0.45 16.97
N VAL A 120 -7.42 1.43 17.86
CA VAL A 120 -6.26 2.31 17.79
C VAL A 120 -5.00 1.59 18.26
N LEU A 121 -5.10 0.77 19.30
CA LEU A 121 -4.01 -0.08 19.78
C LEU A 121 -4.40 -1.56 19.72
N GLN A 122 -3.46 -2.40 19.29
CA GLN A 122 -3.58 -3.86 19.26
C GLN A 122 -2.33 -4.47 19.89
N TYR A 123 -2.47 -5.51 20.72
CA TYR A 123 -1.29 -6.31 21.07
C TYR A 123 -0.85 -7.14 19.86
N MET A 124 0.46 -7.26 19.69
CA MET A 124 1.06 -8.01 18.60
C MET A 124 1.21 -9.49 18.95
N LEU A 125 1.41 -10.30 17.91
CA LEU A 125 1.71 -11.72 18.03
C LEU A 125 3.19 -11.95 17.71
N ASP A 126 3.82 -12.92 18.35
CA ASP A 126 5.21 -13.31 18.08
C ASP A 126 5.39 -14.07 16.75
N ASN A 127 4.29 -14.49 16.13
CA ASN A 127 4.24 -15.10 14.81
C ASN A 127 3.22 -14.36 13.93
N GLN A 128 3.56 -14.16 12.67
CA GLN A 128 2.65 -13.56 11.68
C GLN A 128 1.46 -14.46 11.37
N ASN A 129 1.61 -15.79 11.51
CA ASN A 129 0.49 -16.69 11.44
C ASN A 129 -0.36 -16.56 12.72
N PRO A 130 -1.58 -16.00 12.65
CA PRO A 130 -2.40 -15.80 13.84
C PRO A 130 -2.77 -17.12 14.52
N GLU A 131 -2.81 -18.25 13.80
CA GLU A 131 -3.15 -19.55 14.39
C GLU A 131 -2.04 -20.14 15.26
N GLU A 132 -0.82 -19.64 15.12
CA GLU A 132 0.38 -20.13 15.81
C GLU A 132 1.00 -19.08 16.74
N GLY A 133 0.66 -17.80 16.54
CA GLY A 133 1.22 -16.68 17.30
C GLY A 133 0.66 -16.57 18.71
N SER A 134 1.56 -16.37 19.66
CA SER A 134 1.25 -16.02 21.04
C SER A 134 1.27 -14.49 21.22
N PRO A 135 0.38 -13.96 22.07
CA PRO A 135 0.30 -12.52 22.31
C PRO A 135 1.54 -12.02 23.05
N THR A 136 2.06 -10.88 22.59
CA THR A 136 3.20 -10.20 23.21
C THR A 136 2.74 -8.97 23.98
N ASP A 137 3.66 -8.33 24.71
CA ASP A 137 3.40 -7.02 25.32
C ASP A 137 3.69 -5.86 24.33
N GLU A 138 4.11 -6.15 23.09
CA GLU A 138 4.31 -5.14 22.04
C GLU A 138 2.98 -4.74 21.40
N LEU A 139 2.91 -3.48 20.95
CA LEU A 139 1.69 -2.86 20.45
C LEU A 139 1.87 -2.35 19.02
N LEU A 140 0.84 -2.59 18.21
CA LEU A 140 0.59 -1.89 16.94
C LEU A 140 -0.31 -0.69 17.21
N LEU A 141 0.08 0.47 16.71
CA LEU A 141 -0.75 1.68 16.67
C LEU A 141 -1.31 1.86 15.26
N THR A 142 -2.61 2.00 15.12
CA THR A 142 -3.28 2.27 13.84
C THR A 142 -3.87 3.67 13.85
N LEU A 143 -3.47 4.50 12.88
CA LEU A 143 -3.95 5.88 12.71
C LEU A 143 -4.42 6.12 11.28
N GLN A 144 -5.27 7.13 11.12
CA GLN A 144 -5.75 7.60 9.82
C GLN A 144 -5.31 9.05 9.60
N MET A 145 -4.90 9.39 8.38
CA MET A 145 -4.62 10.77 8.03
C MET A 145 -5.93 11.57 7.94
N SER A 146 -5.95 12.79 8.47
CA SER A 146 -7.11 13.69 8.38
C SER A 146 -7.26 14.32 7.00
N ASN A 147 -6.15 14.44 6.26
CA ASN A 147 -6.07 15.07 4.95
C ASN A 147 -5.30 14.16 3.99
N GLU A 148 -5.46 14.39 2.69
CA GLU A 148 -4.65 13.73 1.67
C GLU A 148 -3.16 14.00 1.89
N ILE A 149 -2.34 12.98 1.62
CA ILE A 149 -0.88 13.08 1.70
C ILE A 149 -0.37 13.88 0.50
N ASP A 150 0.49 14.86 0.75
CA ASP A 150 1.14 15.60 -0.33
C ASP A 150 2.43 14.89 -0.76
N PHE A 151 2.32 13.97 -1.72
CA PHE A 151 3.47 13.27 -2.29
C PHE A 151 4.49 14.20 -2.97
N SER A 152 4.13 15.45 -3.30
CA SER A 152 5.09 16.43 -3.81
C SER A 152 6.04 16.95 -2.72
N GLN A 153 5.62 16.89 -1.46
CA GLN A 153 6.37 17.30 -0.27
C GLN A 153 6.76 16.09 0.62
N LEU A 154 6.87 14.91 0.01
CA LEU A 154 7.16 13.66 0.71
C LEU A 154 8.45 13.75 1.55
N ASP A 155 9.53 14.22 0.93
CA ASP A 155 10.88 14.28 1.51
C ASP A 155 11.08 15.50 2.43
N SER A 156 10.04 16.34 2.61
CA SER A 156 10.09 17.59 3.38
C SER A 156 8.98 17.63 4.45
N VAL A 157 7.83 18.24 4.14
CA VAL A 157 6.74 18.50 5.09
C VAL A 157 6.16 17.19 5.62
N GLU A 158 5.99 16.20 4.76
CA GLU A 158 5.41 14.91 5.15
C GLU A 158 6.38 14.09 6.00
N LEU A 159 7.67 14.10 5.66
CA LEU A 159 8.71 13.49 6.48
C LEU A 159 8.79 14.14 7.87
N ASP A 160 8.76 15.47 7.93
CA ASP A 160 8.80 16.22 9.19
C ASP A 160 7.61 15.89 10.09
N ARG A 161 6.43 15.79 9.48
CA ARG A 161 5.17 15.42 10.13
C ARG A 161 5.21 13.98 10.67
N LEU A 162 5.70 13.03 9.87
CA LEU A 162 5.87 11.63 10.30
C LEU A 162 6.94 11.49 11.39
N TYR A 163 8.04 12.25 11.29
CA TYR A 163 9.10 12.25 12.29
C TYR A 163 8.60 12.77 13.65
N ALA A 164 7.83 13.85 13.65
CA ALA A 164 7.18 14.36 14.86
C ALA A 164 6.23 13.33 15.48
N LEU A 165 5.48 12.58 14.65
CA LEU A 165 4.63 11.49 15.12
C LEU A 165 5.44 10.37 15.79
N PHE A 166 6.55 9.94 15.19
CA PHE A 166 7.46 8.95 15.77
C PHE A 166 7.99 9.42 17.13
N GLN A 167 8.41 10.69 17.24
CA GLN A 167 8.88 11.25 18.51
C GLN A 167 7.80 11.25 19.59
N LEU A 168 6.55 11.58 19.25
CA LEU A 168 5.43 11.50 20.20
C LEU A 168 5.19 10.07 20.69
N ILE A 169 5.22 9.08 19.78
CA ILE A 169 5.06 7.67 20.13
C ILE A 169 6.20 7.22 21.05
N GLN A 170 7.44 7.48 20.66
CA GLN A 170 8.65 7.08 21.40
C GLN A 170 8.70 7.70 22.80
N LYS A 171 8.18 8.92 22.97
CA LYS A 171 8.15 9.61 24.27
C LYS A 171 7.08 9.03 25.20
N ASN A 172 5.90 8.70 24.67
CA ASN A 172 4.72 8.44 25.48
C ASN A 172 4.40 6.94 25.66
N ASN A 173 4.85 6.05 24.77
CA ASN A 173 4.62 4.62 24.94
C ASN A 173 5.70 3.75 24.24
N LYS A 174 6.63 3.21 25.04
CA LYS A 174 7.72 2.35 24.56
C LYS A 174 7.26 0.98 24.05
N LYS A 175 6.03 0.57 24.33
CA LYS A 175 5.49 -0.71 23.86
C LYS A 175 4.99 -0.65 22.42
N ILE A 176 4.75 0.55 21.87
CA ILE A 176 4.35 0.71 20.48
C ILE A 176 5.57 0.49 19.59
N THR A 177 5.67 -0.68 18.97
CA THR A 177 6.83 -1.06 18.13
C THR A 177 6.51 -0.99 16.64
N GLU A 178 5.22 -1.05 16.28
CA GLU A 178 4.72 -0.87 14.92
C GLU A 178 3.65 0.23 14.83
N LEU A 179 3.62 0.90 13.67
CA LEU A 179 2.64 1.95 13.35
C LEU A 179 2.04 1.70 11.96
N GLU A 180 0.73 1.49 11.88
CA GLU A 180 -0.01 1.50 10.63
C GLU A 180 -0.63 2.88 10.40
N ILE A 181 -0.47 3.40 9.17
CA ILE A 181 -1.07 4.67 8.76
C ILE A 181 -1.96 4.42 7.55
N LYS A 182 -3.22 4.83 7.68
CA LYS A 182 -4.21 4.85 6.62
C LYS A 182 -4.33 6.23 6.02
N ASP A 183 -4.63 6.28 4.73
CA ASP A 183 -4.94 7.53 4.03
C ASP A 183 -6.24 8.16 4.55
N HIS A 184 -6.56 9.35 4.08
CA HIS A 184 -7.77 10.07 4.48
C HIS A 184 -9.08 9.36 4.16
N THR A 185 -9.07 8.36 3.27
CA THR A 185 -10.22 7.51 2.93
C THR A 185 -10.29 6.23 3.77
N GLY A 186 -9.31 5.99 4.64
CA GLY A 186 -9.21 4.78 5.46
C GLY A 186 -8.53 3.60 4.75
N LYS A 187 -7.93 3.80 3.57
CA LYS A 187 -7.15 2.77 2.88
C LYS A 187 -5.73 2.73 3.42
N SER A 188 -5.15 1.54 3.48
CA SER A 188 -3.78 1.38 3.96
C SER A 188 -2.78 2.01 2.98
N LEU A 189 -1.81 2.76 3.50
CA LEU A 189 -0.72 3.34 2.71
C LEU A 189 0.44 2.35 2.47
N GLY A 190 0.30 1.11 2.93
CA GLY A 190 1.31 0.06 2.84
C GLY A 190 1.28 -0.84 4.06
N GLY A 191 2.36 -1.60 4.30
CA GLY A 191 2.49 -2.33 5.57
C GLY A 191 2.73 -1.40 6.76
N PRO A 192 2.66 -1.92 8.01
CA PRO A 192 3.04 -1.15 9.19
C PRO A 192 4.52 -0.72 9.13
N PHE A 193 4.78 0.50 9.60
CA PHE A 193 6.11 0.97 9.93
C PHE A 193 6.65 0.17 11.11
N LYS A 194 7.73 -0.57 10.89
CA LYS A 194 8.35 -1.42 11.92
C LYS A 194 9.43 -0.68 12.69
N ASN A 195 9.76 -1.20 13.88
CA ASN A 195 10.84 -0.70 14.71
C ASN A 195 10.69 0.79 15.08
N VAL A 196 9.47 1.25 15.35
CA VAL A 196 9.18 2.66 15.68
C VAL A 196 10.06 3.19 16.80
N GLN A 197 10.43 2.35 17.76
CA GLN A 197 11.31 2.73 18.89
C GLN A 197 12.80 2.85 18.55
N ARG A 198 13.24 2.34 17.39
CA ARG A 198 14.66 2.31 16.99
C ARG A 198 15.03 3.39 15.98
N VAL A 199 14.07 3.90 15.22
CA VAL A 199 14.32 4.96 14.23
C VAL A 199 14.70 6.24 14.96
N THR A 200 15.90 6.77 14.69
CA THR A 200 16.42 7.95 15.39
C THR A 200 16.57 9.18 14.51
N THR A 201 16.75 8.99 13.19
CA THR A 201 17.02 10.08 12.24
C THR A 201 15.92 10.22 11.19
N LYS A 202 15.85 11.40 10.56
CA LYS A 202 14.91 11.65 9.45
C LYS A 202 15.30 10.85 8.21
N GLU A 203 16.59 10.63 7.98
CA GLU A 203 17.11 9.89 6.85
C GLU A 203 16.70 8.41 6.91
N GLU A 204 16.81 7.77 8.08
CA GLU A 204 16.32 6.40 8.32
C GLU A 204 14.80 6.30 8.12
N LEU A 205 14.08 7.29 8.63
CA LEU A 205 12.63 7.35 8.49
C LEU A 205 12.20 7.53 7.04
N LEU A 206 12.90 8.38 6.28
CA LEU A 206 12.59 8.62 4.86
C LEU A 206 12.74 7.36 4.03
N GLN A 207 13.80 6.57 4.26
CA GLN A 207 13.97 5.28 3.57
C GLN A 207 12.83 4.31 3.91
N THR A 208 12.46 4.25 5.19
CA THR A 208 11.34 3.42 5.65
C THR A 208 10.02 3.88 5.02
N MET A 209 9.76 5.19 4.99
CA MET A 209 8.57 5.80 4.39
C MET A 209 8.47 5.50 2.89
N LYS A 210 9.56 5.66 2.13
CA LYS A 210 9.61 5.34 0.69
C LYS A 210 9.39 3.85 0.42
N SER A 211 9.87 2.97 1.30
CA SER A 211 9.67 1.52 1.18
C SER A 211 8.24 1.12 1.53
N THR A 212 7.70 1.61 2.65
CA THR A 212 6.34 1.32 3.12
C THR A 212 5.29 1.84 2.15
N MET A 213 5.44 3.08 1.67
CA MET A 213 4.47 3.76 0.80
C MET A 213 4.80 3.62 -0.68
N LYS A 214 5.56 2.58 -1.07
CA LYS A 214 6.07 2.40 -2.43
C LYS A 214 4.97 2.48 -3.50
N ASP A 215 3.87 1.76 -3.30
CA ASP A 215 2.79 1.66 -4.27
C ASP A 215 2.04 2.98 -4.46
N PRO A 216 1.53 3.66 -3.41
CA PRO A 216 0.88 4.94 -3.60
C PRO A 216 1.83 6.04 -4.11
N ILE A 217 3.12 6.01 -3.74
CA ILE A 217 4.13 6.90 -4.34
C ILE A 217 4.26 6.64 -5.85
N ASN A 218 4.29 5.38 -6.28
CA ASN A 218 4.39 5.03 -7.70
C ASN A 218 3.15 5.43 -8.48
N GLU A 219 1.95 5.24 -7.93
CA GLU A 219 0.70 5.70 -8.57
C GLU A 219 0.64 7.23 -8.65
N TYR A 220 1.12 7.95 -7.63
CA TYR A 220 1.26 9.40 -7.72
C TYR A 220 2.17 9.81 -8.88
N TRP A 221 3.38 9.24 -8.97
CA TRP A 221 4.31 9.57 -10.06
C TRP A 221 3.78 9.20 -11.44
N LYS A 222 3.12 8.06 -11.58
CA LYS A 222 2.45 7.66 -12.83
C LYS A 222 1.43 8.70 -13.30
N ASN A 223 0.69 9.31 -12.36
CA ASN A 223 -0.33 10.32 -12.67
C ASN A 223 0.21 11.76 -12.65
N TRP A 224 1.41 12.00 -12.16
CA TRP A 224 2.01 13.33 -12.02
C TRP A 224 2.08 14.04 -13.37
N ILE A 225 2.52 13.34 -14.43
CA ILE A 225 2.63 13.95 -15.76
C ILE A 225 1.29 14.47 -16.29
N ARG A 226 0.19 13.75 -16.02
CA ARG A 226 -1.15 14.10 -16.47
C ARG A 226 -1.77 15.22 -15.64
N THR A 227 -1.40 15.32 -14.37
CA THR A 227 -2.03 16.25 -13.41
C THR A 227 -1.24 17.54 -13.21
N GLN A 228 0.06 17.52 -13.44
CA GLN A 228 0.97 18.62 -13.13
C GLN A 228 1.62 19.25 -14.36
N THR A 229 1.43 18.68 -15.56
CA THR A 229 2.03 19.19 -16.79
C THR A 229 1.00 19.23 -17.93
N LYS A 230 1.32 19.95 -19.01
CA LYS A 230 0.55 19.93 -20.26
C LYS A 230 1.29 19.20 -21.38
N VAL A 231 2.28 18.38 -21.02
CA VAL A 231 3.20 17.80 -21.99
C VAL A 231 2.47 16.84 -22.95
N GLU A 232 1.49 16.07 -22.48
CA GLU A 232 0.69 15.19 -23.34
C GLU A 232 -0.12 15.99 -24.37
N GLU A 233 -0.76 17.09 -23.95
CA GLU A 233 -1.52 17.98 -24.84
C GLU A 233 -0.61 18.63 -25.88
N LYS A 234 0.49 19.24 -25.45
CA LYS A 234 1.46 19.91 -26.33
C LYS A 234 2.05 18.94 -27.35
N LEU A 235 2.43 17.74 -26.93
CA LEU A 235 2.97 16.73 -27.83
C LEU A 235 1.91 16.18 -28.79
N HIS A 236 0.64 16.14 -28.40
CA HIS A 236 -0.44 15.75 -29.29
C HIS A 236 -0.69 16.78 -30.39
N GLU A 237 -0.70 18.06 -30.06
CA GLU A 237 -0.88 19.17 -31.01
C GLU A 237 0.23 19.24 -32.08
N MET A 238 1.41 18.69 -31.78
CA MET A 238 2.56 18.68 -32.70
C MET A 238 2.60 17.49 -33.66
N GLN A 239 1.76 16.49 -33.46
CA GLN A 239 1.74 15.30 -34.31
C GLN A 239 1.43 15.71 -35.76
N ASN A 240 2.08 15.03 -36.71
CA ASN A 240 1.93 15.32 -38.12
C ASN A 240 2.09 14.06 -38.97
N ASP A 241 2.17 14.22 -40.29
CA ASP A 241 2.30 13.11 -41.23
C ASP A 241 3.63 12.34 -41.10
N ARG A 242 4.66 12.94 -40.48
CA ARG A 242 5.99 12.33 -40.29
C ARG A 242 6.11 11.55 -38.99
N PHE A 243 5.40 11.95 -37.93
CA PHE A 243 5.44 11.24 -36.65
C PHE A 243 4.14 11.39 -35.84
N SER A 244 3.93 10.41 -34.95
CA SER A 244 2.87 10.43 -33.94
C SER A 244 3.43 10.06 -32.57
N ILE A 245 2.70 10.35 -31.50
CA ILE A 245 3.07 9.98 -30.13
C ILE A 245 2.23 8.78 -29.72
N GLU A 246 2.87 7.65 -29.43
CA GLU A 246 2.17 6.45 -28.92
C GLU A 246 1.72 6.67 -27.47
N GLY A 247 2.54 7.38 -26.69
CA GLY A 247 2.18 7.82 -25.35
C GLY A 247 3.39 8.08 -24.47
N ILE A 248 3.12 8.46 -23.22
CA ILE A 248 4.11 8.54 -22.16
C ILE A 248 3.74 7.52 -21.10
N THR A 249 4.69 6.63 -20.81
CA THR A 249 4.51 5.59 -19.79
C THR A 249 5.45 5.85 -18.62
N TYR A 250 5.05 5.45 -17.42
CA TYR A 250 5.88 5.54 -16.23
C TYR A 250 6.49 4.18 -15.92
N SER A 251 7.81 4.11 -15.90
CA SER A 251 8.57 2.94 -15.46
C SER A 251 8.81 3.05 -13.95
N SER A 252 8.03 2.31 -13.17
CA SER A 252 8.22 2.22 -11.72
C SER A 252 9.49 1.44 -11.38
N SER A 253 10.20 1.86 -10.33
CA SER A 253 11.33 1.13 -9.76
C SER A 253 11.40 1.37 -8.25
N ASP A 254 11.97 0.40 -7.54
CA ASP A 254 12.24 0.47 -6.10
C ASP A 254 13.28 1.55 -5.81
N ASP A 255 14.25 1.70 -6.71
CA ASP A 255 15.25 2.74 -6.65
C ASP A 255 14.76 3.97 -7.41
N GLU A 256 14.70 5.10 -6.71
CA GLU A 256 14.25 6.36 -7.27
C GLU A 256 15.06 6.79 -8.50
N LYS A 257 16.37 6.46 -8.55
CA LYS A 257 17.22 6.79 -9.69
C LYS A 257 16.80 6.10 -10.99
N TYR A 258 16.12 4.95 -10.88
CA TYR A 258 15.68 4.15 -12.02
C TYR A 258 14.21 4.39 -12.40
N ARG A 259 13.47 5.16 -11.59
CA ARG A 259 12.15 5.66 -11.96
C ARG A 259 12.29 6.67 -13.09
N LYS A 260 11.51 6.49 -14.15
CA LYS A 260 11.54 7.39 -15.31
C LYS A 260 10.27 7.33 -16.13
N TYR A 261 10.00 8.40 -16.85
CA TYR A 261 9.01 8.41 -17.92
C TYR A 261 9.62 7.91 -19.22
N ILE A 262 8.85 7.21 -20.04
CA ILE A 262 9.26 6.73 -21.36
C ILE A 262 8.30 7.32 -22.37
N VAL A 263 8.80 8.26 -23.16
CA VAL A 263 8.07 8.92 -24.24
C VAL A 263 8.32 8.14 -25.52
N THR A 264 7.27 7.59 -26.14
CA THR A 264 7.42 6.80 -27.36
C THR A 264 6.87 7.56 -28.57
N LEU A 265 7.77 7.90 -29.50
CA LEU A 265 7.44 8.50 -30.78
C LEU A 265 7.42 7.43 -31.86
N VAL A 266 6.36 7.42 -32.66
CA VAL A 266 6.23 6.57 -33.84
C VAL A 266 6.52 7.39 -35.08
N ILE A 267 7.67 7.14 -35.69
CA ILE A 267 8.07 7.71 -36.97
C ILE A 267 7.31 6.99 -38.08
N ASN A 268 6.63 7.74 -38.95
CA ASN A 268 5.81 7.21 -40.04
C ASN A 268 6.68 6.74 -41.22
N THR A 269 7.58 5.81 -40.94
CA THR A 269 8.38 5.07 -41.91
C THR A 269 8.23 3.58 -41.67
N THR A 270 8.29 2.80 -42.74
CA THR A 270 8.39 1.33 -42.68
C THR A 270 9.83 0.84 -42.67
N ASN A 271 10.80 1.75 -42.85
CA ASN A 271 12.21 1.39 -42.94
C ASN A 271 12.73 0.87 -41.60
N THR A 272 13.68 -0.06 -41.67
CA THR A 272 14.41 -0.57 -40.51
C THR A 272 15.51 0.38 -40.04
N ILE A 273 15.72 1.49 -40.77
CA ILE A 273 16.63 2.58 -40.43
C ILE A 273 15.90 3.92 -40.48
N PHE A 274 16.26 4.82 -39.57
CA PHE A 274 15.80 6.21 -39.60
C PHE A 274 16.70 6.98 -40.55
N GLU A 275 16.19 7.32 -41.72
CA GLU A 275 16.92 8.11 -42.71
C GLU A 275 17.01 9.58 -42.31
N ASN A 276 18.04 10.26 -42.83
CA ASN A 276 18.20 11.69 -42.59
C ASN A 276 17.05 12.45 -43.27
N ASN A 277 16.22 13.10 -42.45
CA ASN A 277 15.04 13.81 -42.90
C ASN A 277 14.99 15.15 -42.14
N PRO A 278 15.45 16.26 -42.76
CA PRO A 278 15.57 17.53 -42.06
C PRO A 278 14.27 18.05 -41.44
N PRO A 279 13.09 17.97 -42.11
CA PRO A 279 11.81 18.29 -41.47
C PRO A 279 11.50 17.47 -40.21
N LEU A 280 11.86 16.18 -40.20
CA LEU A 280 11.65 15.33 -39.02
C LEU A 280 12.65 15.66 -37.89
N ILE A 281 13.89 16.02 -38.23
CA ILE A 281 14.87 16.52 -37.26
C ILE A 281 14.34 17.76 -36.54
N GLU A 282 13.77 18.71 -37.29
CA GLU A 282 13.16 19.93 -36.73
C GLU A 282 12.02 19.59 -35.76
N ASP A 283 11.17 18.63 -36.12
CA ASP A 283 10.10 18.15 -35.25
C ASP A 283 10.66 17.52 -33.96
N LEU A 284 11.71 16.69 -34.06
CA LEU A 284 12.35 16.04 -32.92
C LEU A 284 13.06 17.05 -31.99
N ILE A 285 13.63 18.13 -32.52
CA ILE A 285 14.17 19.24 -31.73
C ILE A 285 13.06 19.91 -30.90
N LYS A 286 11.91 20.17 -31.52
CA LYS A 286 10.75 20.77 -30.82
C LYS A 286 10.22 19.85 -29.71
N VAL A 287 10.07 18.56 -30.00
CA VAL A 287 9.65 17.55 -29.01
C VAL A 287 10.63 17.53 -27.82
N THR A 288 11.93 17.46 -28.12
CA THR A 288 12.97 17.38 -27.09
C THR A 288 12.99 18.64 -26.22
N THR A 289 12.79 19.82 -26.83
CA THR A 289 12.69 21.09 -26.11
C THR A 289 11.50 21.11 -25.15
N ILE A 290 10.31 20.71 -25.61
CA ILE A 290 9.10 20.67 -24.76
C ILE A 290 9.28 19.69 -23.60
N LEU A 291 9.85 18.51 -23.85
CA LEU A 291 10.13 17.53 -22.80
C LEU A 291 11.16 18.07 -21.79
N LYS A 292 12.20 18.76 -22.25
CA LYS A 292 13.19 19.40 -21.37
C LYS A 292 12.55 20.44 -20.46
N GLU A 293 11.65 21.26 -20.99
CA GLU A 293 10.97 22.32 -20.24
C GLU A 293 9.96 21.76 -19.23
N GLU A 294 9.06 20.88 -19.67
CA GLU A 294 7.97 20.35 -18.84
C GLU A 294 8.44 19.30 -17.83
N LEU A 295 9.49 18.54 -18.15
CA LEU A 295 10.01 17.43 -17.34
C LEU A 295 11.41 17.72 -16.77
N ASN A 296 11.80 18.98 -16.61
CA ASN A 296 13.14 19.41 -16.19
C ASN A 296 13.64 18.73 -14.88
N THR A 297 12.75 18.47 -13.92
CA THR A 297 13.05 17.83 -12.63
C THR A 297 12.94 16.31 -12.67
N LYS A 298 12.50 15.73 -13.78
CA LYS A 298 12.22 14.30 -13.89
C LYS A 298 13.26 13.58 -14.73
N ASN A 299 13.36 12.27 -14.50
CA ASN A 299 14.07 11.37 -15.37
C ASN A 299 13.09 10.89 -16.45
N PHE A 300 13.52 10.98 -17.71
CA PHE A 300 12.76 10.45 -18.83
C PHE A 300 13.70 9.95 -19.93
N ASP A 301 13.19 9.04 -20.74
CA ASP A 301 13.81 8.57 -21.98
C ASP A 301 12.85 8.82 -23.15
N ILE A 302 13.43 9.10 -24.31
CA ILE A 302 12.74 9.27 -25.58
C ILE A 302 13.05 8.05 -26.44
N ASN A 303 12.02 7.27 -26.76
CA ASN A 303 12.10 6.13 -27.65
C ASN A 303 11.61 6.49 -29.04
N LEU A 304 12.35 6.08 -30.07
CA LEU A 304 11.93 6.15 -31.46
C LEU A 304 11.54 4.77 -31.96
N LYS A 305 10.32 4.66 -32.47
CA LYS A 305 9.75 3.45 -33.05
C LYS A 305 9.34 3.71 -34.50
N ASN A 306 9.59 2.77 -35.39
CA ASN A 306 9.06 2.87 -36.76
C ASN A 306 7.60 2.35 -36.81
N LYS A 307 6.85 2.66 -37.86
CA LYS A 307 5.41 2.33 -37.94
C LYS A 307 5.10 0.84 -37.80
N SER A 308 5.99 -0.03 -38.31
CA SER A 308 5.85 -1.48 -38.21
C SER A 308 6.22 -2.03 -36.83
N GLY A 309 6.83 -1.23 -35.95
CA GLY A 309 7.34 -1.64 -34.65
C GLY A 309 8.59 -2.53 -34.71
N THR A 310 9.12 -2.81 -35.90
CA THR A 310 10.31 -3.66 -36.09
C THR A 310 11.60 -3.01 -35.60
N ARG A 311 11.60 -1.67 -35.44
CA ARG A 311 12.67 -0.91 -34.80
C ARG A 311 12.08 -0.13 -33.63
N ASN A 312 12.68 -0.31 -32.45
CA ASN A 312 12.42 0.46 -31.26
C ASN A 312 13.77 0.71 -30.58
N THR A 313 14.16 1.97 -30.44
CA THR A 313 15.43 2.36 -29.83
C THR A 313 15.19 3.39 -28.76
N ASN A 314 15.87 3.23 -27.62
CA ASN A 314 16.10 4.35 -26.72
C ASN A 314 17.05 5.32 -27.44
N TRP A 315 16.58 6.53 -27.70
CA TRP A 315 17.27 7.50 -28.55
C TRP A 315 17.96 8.58 -27.72
N LEU A 316 17.23 9.22 -26.81
CA LEU A 316 17.77 10.25 -25.93
C LEU A 316 17.29 10.05 -24.49
N SER A 317 18.19 10.22 -23.55
CA SER A 317 17.87 10.31 -22.13
C SER A 317 17.82 11.76 -21.65
N SER A 318 17.01 11.99 -20.61
CA SER A 318 16.95 13.26 -19.87
C SER A 318 18.31 13.71 -19.33
N LYS A 319 19.23 12.77 -19.05
CA LYS A 319 20.60 13.08 -18.66
C LYS A 319 21.38 13.73 -19.80
N GLU A 320 21.37 13.13 -20.99
CA GLU A 320 22.01 13.68 -22.19
C GLU A 320 21.43 15.07 -22.53
N ILE A 321 20.11 15.23 -22.43
CA ILE A 321 19.40 16.50 -22.69
C ILE A 321 19.80 17.61 -21.69
N LYS A 322 20.07 17.25 -20.43
CA LYS A 322 20.52 18.18 -19.38
C LYS A 322 21.98 18.57 -19.54
N GLU A 323 22.84 17.63 -19.95
CA GLU A 323 24.28 17.84 -20.16
C GLU A 323 24.58 18.54 -21.49
N ALA A 324 23.67 18.49 -22.46
CA ALA A 324 23.84 19.15 -23.75
C ALA A 324 23.82 20.68 -23.65
N ASN A 325 24.82 21.31 -24.27
CA ASN A 325 24.89 22.77 -24.43
C ASN A 325 23.75 23.29 -25.31
N ASN A 326 23.39 22.53 -26.35
CA ASN A 326 22.39 22.86 -27.35
C ASN A 326 21.60 21.61 -27.75
N ILE A 327 20.28 21.71 -27.81
CA ILE A 327 19.39 20.62 -28.21
C ILE A 327 19.47 20.34 -29.71
N GLU A 328 19.63 21.36 -30.53
CA GLU A 328 19.78 21.19 -31.98
C GLU A 328 21.02 20.35 -32.30
N ASP A 329 22.16 20.68 -31.70
CA ASP A 329 23.41 19.92 -31.89
C ASP A 329 23.26 18.48 -31.39
N LEU A 330 22.65 18.27 -30.22
CA LEU A 330 22.40 16.94 -29.66
C LEU A 330 21.53 16.09 -30.59
N VAL A 331 20.43 16.64 -31.09
CA VAL A 331 19.51 15.92 -31.99
C VAL A 331 20.20 15.63 -33.32
N ASN A 332 20.94 16.58 -33.89
CA ASN A 332 21.67 16.38 -35.14
C ASN A 332 22.77 15.32 -35.02
N GLU A 333 23.49 15.26 -33.89
CA GLU A 333 24.50 14.22 -33.64
C GLU A 333 23.85 12.83 -33.53
N LYS A 334 22.67 12.76 -32.92
CA LYS A 334 21.98 11.51 -32.58
C LYS A 334 21.00 11.05 -33.66
N TYR A 335 20.67 11.90 -34.64
CA TYR A 335 19.70 11.63 -35.71
C TYR A 335 20.22 12.11 -37.09
N PRO A 336 20.63 11.21 -38.01
CA PRO A 336 20.97 9.80 -37.87
C PRO A 336 22.49 9.54 -37.89
N ALA A 337 22.99 8.90 -36.85
CA ALA A 337 24.16 8.03 -36.92
C ALA A 337 23.95 6.82 -35.99
N ASN A 338 23.44 5.72 -36.55
CA ASN A 338 23.72 4.36 -36.10
C ASN A 338 24.24 3.57 -37.30
#